data_AF-A0A1E9IJI8-F1
#
_entry.id   AF-A0A1E9IJI8-F1
#
_cell.length_a   1.000
_cell.length_b   1.000
_cell.length_c   1.000
_cell.angle_alpha   90.00
_cell.angle_beta   90.00
_cell.angle_gamma   90.00
#
_symmetry.space_group_name_H-M   'P 1'
#
loop_
_entity.id
_entity.type
_entity.pdbx_description
1 polymer ?
#
loop_
_entity_poly.entity_id
_entity_poly.type
_entity_poly.pdbx_seq_one_letter_code
_entity_poly.pdbx_strand_id
1 'polypeptide(L)'
;MEKIIYIYNKNLKLIGQPFITEYEEFKKNPNKFFPNWETTMFASLEKYNNPIIDNISRNIREKTREELILLDNKLELLQDGEYVKAGEIIVVEASEKLIKKVWDKEMHIWEDGATREELIEERKNKILEYKKLKDDKKDLEESGFSSEEEILMLSEKMALLEVDINNLAEKIKGL
;
A
#
# COMPACT_ATOMS: atom_id res chain seq x y z
N MET A 1 18.51 30.53 -16.90
CA MET A 1 18.57 30.09 -15.49
C MET A 1 19.59 28.97 -15.42
N GLU A 2 20.54 29.04 -14.49
CA GLU A 2 21.54 27.98 -14.33
C GLU A 2 20.89 26.72 -13.73
N LYS A 3 21.32 25.55 -14.20
CA LYS A 3 20.87 24.23 -13.76
C LYS A 3 22.09 23.44 -13.32
N ILE A 4 21.92 22.58 -12.32
CA ILE A 4 22.94 21.63 -11.90
C ILE A 4 22.74 20.33 -12.70
N ILE A 5 23.82 19.78 -13.26
CA ILE A 5 23.85 18.40 -13.73
C ILE A 5 24.50 17.54 -12.66
N TYR A 6 24.01 16.32 -12.47
CA TYR A 6 24.61 15.30 -11.64
C TYR A 6 25.32 14.28 -12.53
N ILE A 7 26.65 14.16 -12.37
CA ILE A 7 27.49 13.26 -13.16
C ILE A 7 27.81 12.01 -12.34
N TYR A 8 27.56 10.85 -12.93
CA TYR A 8 27.78 9.54 -12.34
C TYR A 8 28.83 8.77 -13.14
N ASN A 9 29.75 8.08 -12.46
CA ASN A 9 30.70 7.20 -13.12
C ASN A 9 30.05 5.89 -13.60
N LYS A 10 30.82 5.02 -14.28
CA LYS A 10 30.35 3.70 -14.75
C LYS A 10 29.82 2.77 -13.65
N ASN A 11 30.18 3.03 -12.39
CA ASN A 11 29.73 2.30 -11.21
C ASN A 11 28.57 3.04 -10.49
N LEU A 12 27.95 4.01 -11.17
CA LEU A 12 26.82 4.81 -10.68
C LEU A 12 27.10 5.60 -9.41
N LYS A 13 28.35 5.98 -9.14
CA LYS A 13 28.70 6.89 -8.05
C LYS A 13 28.68 8.33 -8.56
N LEU A 14 28.04 9.23 -7.82
CA LEU A 14 28.06 10.67 -8.09
C LEU A 14 29.51 11.20 -7.95
N ILE A 15 30.02 11.83 -9.01
CA ILE A 15 31.42 12.31 -9.10
C ILE A 15 31.54 13.78 -9.51
N GLY A 16 30.46 14.44 -9.92
CA GLY A 16 30.51 15.82 -10.37
C GLY A 16 29.14 16.50 -10.38
N GLN A 17 29.13 17.81 -10.16
CA GLN A 17 27.91 18.63 -10.13
C GLN A 17 28.11 19.98 -10.85
N PRO A 18 28.44 20.02 -12.16
CA PRO A 18 28.66 21.27 -12.86
C PRO A 18 27.35 22.05 -13.05
N PHE A 19 27.49 23.38 -13.13
CA PHE A 19 26.41 24.28 -13.54
C PHE A 19 26.41 24.46 -15.05
N ILE A 20 25.22 24.44 -15.64
CA ILE A 20 24.99 24.63 -17.07
C ILE A 20 23.82 25.58 -17.31
N THR A 21 23.74 26.16 -18.50
CA THR A 21 22.56 26.92 -18.91
C THR A 21 21.54 26.03 -19.63
N GLU A 22 22.01 25.13 -20.49
CA GLU A 22 21.21 24.26 -21.35
C GLU A 22 21.73 22.82 -21.34
N TYR A 23 20.86 21.83 -21.13
CA TYR A 23 21.26 20.42 -21.06
C TYR A 23 21.75 19.88 -22.42
N GLU A 24 21.19 20.40 -23.51
CA GLU A 24 21.60 20.03 -24.87
C GLU A 24 23.02 20.54 -25.20
N GLU A 25 23.49 21.63 -24.60
CA GLU A 25 24.87 22.07 -24.77
C GLU A 25 25.84 21.09 -24.10
N PHE A 26 25.50 20.62 -22.90
CA PHE A 26 26.27 19.57 -22.22
C PHE A 26 26.32 18.30 -23.05
N LYS A 27 25.20 17.82 -23.60
CA LYS A 27 25.19 16.61 -24.43
C LYS A 27 26.09 16.73 -25.67
N LYS A 28 26.15 17.93 -26.27
CA LYS A 28 26.98 18.19 -27.47
C LYS A 28 28.47 18.23 -27.15
N ASN A 29 28.86 18.78 -25.98
CA ASN A 29 30.27 18.90 -25.59
C ASN A 29 30.45 18.79 -24.07
N PRO A 30 30.35 17.58 -23.49
CA PRO A 30 30.39 17.41 -22.04
C PRO A 30 31.77 17.75 -21.45
N ASN A 31 32.85 17.53 -22.20
CA ASN A 31 34.22 17.86 -21.78
C ASN A 31 34.45 19.37 -21.57
N LYS A 32 33.60 20.25 -22.13
CA LYS A 32 33.61 21.70 -21.82
C LYS A 32 33.25 21.97 -20.36
N PHE A 33 32.36 21.16 -19.79
CA PHE A 33 31.82 21.33 -18.42
C PHE A 33 32.46 20.38 -17.42
N PHE A 34 32.92 19.22 -17.87
CA PHE A 34 33.60 18.22 -17.07
C PHE A 34 34.75 17.60 -17.88
N PRO A 35 35.97 18.17 -17.81
CA PRO A 35 37.08 17.79 -18.70
C PRO A 35 37.41 16.30 -18.74
N ASN A 36 37.24 15.60 -17.62
CA ASN A 36 37.47 14.16 -17.48
C ASN A 36 36.25 13.29 -17.88
N TRP A 37 35.31 13.84 -18.64
CA TRP A 37 34.12 13.09 -19.09
C TRP A 37 34.53 11.91 -19.99
N GLU A 38 33.97 10.74 -19.68
CA GLU A 38 34.10 9.51 -20.47
C GLU A 38 32.72 9.05 -20.96
N THR A 39 32.65 8.41 -22.13
CA THR A 39 31.37 7.93 -22.72
C THR A 39 30.66 6.86 -21.89
N THR A 40 31.34 6.25 -20.92
CA THR A 40 30.76 5.30 -19.96
C THR A 40 30.16 5.97 -18.73
N MET A 41 30.28 7.30 -18.60
CA MET A 41 29.64 8.08 -17.54
C MET A 41 28.21 8.44 -17.92
N PHE A 42 27.44 8.85 -16.92
CA PHE A 42 26.05 9.24 -17.07
C PHE A 42 25.84 10.64 -16.50
N ALA A 43 24.88 11.37 -17.07
CA ALA A 43 24.47 12.68 -16.60
C ALA A 43 22.96 12.71 -16.42
N SER A 44 22.49 13.39 -15.38
CA SER A 44 21.07 13.66 -15.15
C SER A 44 20.87 15.08 -14.65
N LEU A 45 19.68 15.62 -14.89
CA LEU A 45 19.23 16.88 -14.29
C LEU A 45 18.69 16.66 -12.86
N GLU A 46 18.45 15.42 -12.47
CA GLU A 46 17.99 15.02 -11.15
C GLU A 46 19.10 14.29 -10.40
N LYS A 47 19.12 14.47 -9.08
CA LYS A 47 20.03 13.73 -8.21
C LYS A 47 19.38 12.41 -7.81
N TYR A 48 20.01 11.32 -8.20
CA TYR A 48 19.69 9.97 -7.75
C TYR A 48 20.59 9.54 -6.59
N ASN A 49 19.96 8.97 -5.57
CA ASN A 49 20.59 8.43 -4.36
C ASN A 49 20.91 6.94 -4.51
N ASN A 50 20.01 6.16 -5.13
CA ASN A 50 20.18 4.76 -5.47
C ASN A 50 20.01 4.61 -6.99
N PRO A 51 20.97 5.11 -7.78
CA PRO A 51 20.88 5.03 -9.23
C PRO A 51 20.90 3.58 -9.74
N ILE A 52 20.18 3.35 -10.83
CA ILE A 52 20.19 2.12 -11.61
C ILE A 52 20.17 2.47 -13.11
N ILE A 53 20.73 1.60 -13.94
CA ILE A 53 20.64 1.72 -15.40
C ILE A 53 19.33 1.07 -15.84
N ASP A 54 18.50 1.86 -16.50
CA ASP A 54 17.28 1.39 -17.12
C ASP A 54 17.59 0.43 -18.28
N ASN A 55 16.96 -0.74 -18.28
CA ASN A 55 17.25 -1.79 -19.24
C ASN A 55 16.79 -1.45 -20.67
N ILE A 56 15.77 -0.60 -20.82
CA ILE A 56 15.21 -0.20 -22.12
C ILE A 56 15.95 1.01 -22.67
N SER A 57 15.95 2.11 -21.93
CA SER A 57 16.52 3.39 -22.40
C SER A 57 18.05 3.45 -22.29
N ARG A 58 18.66 2.55 -21.50
CA ARG A 58 20.09 2.56 -21.16
C ARG A 58 20.56 3.83 -20.44
N ASN A 59 19.61 4.67 -19.98
CA ASN A 59 19.87 5.84 -19.16
C ASN A 59 19.86 5.47 -17.67
N ILE A 60 20.40 6.35 -16.83
CA ILE A 60 20.28 6.20 -15.37
C ILE A 60 18.94 6.77 -14.89
N ARG A 61 18.41 6.16 -13.84
CA ARG A 61 17.26 6.64 -13.07
C ARG A 61 17.41 6.27 -11.60
N GLU A 62 16.54 6.79 -10.73
CA GLU A 62 16.38 6.28 -9.37
C GLU A 62 15.77 4.87 -9.42
N LYS A 63 16.21 3.98 -8.50
CA LYS A 63 15.53 2.71 -8.27
C LYS A 63 14.09 2.93 -7.81
N THR A 64 13.19 2.07 -8.24
CA THR A 64 11.84 2.03 -7.65
C THR A 64 11.90 1.46 -6.23
N ARG A 65 10.80 1.60 -5.48
CA ARG A 65 10.68 1.00 -4.15
C ARG A 65 10.88 -0.52 -4.21
N GLU A 66 10.29 -1.18 -5.20
CA GLU A 66 10.36 -2.63 -5.39
C GLU A 66 11.80 -3.06 -5.70
N GLU A 67 12.52 -2.30 -6.53
CA GLU A 67 13.93 -2.56 -6.80
C GLU A 67 14.81 -2.38 -5.55
N LEU A 68 14.51 -1.39 -4.70
CA LEU A 68 15.20 -1.24 -3.41
C LEU A 68 14.95 -2.43 -2.48
N ILE A 69 13.72 -2.93 -2.44
CA ILE A 69 13.36 -4.10 -1.63
C ILE A 69 14.05 -5.36 -2.18
N LEU A 70 13.93 -5.61 -3.49
CA LEU A 70 14.32 -6.88 -4.10
C LEU A 70 15.81 -6.97 -4.46
N LEU A 71 16.44 -5.86 -4.87
CA LEU A 71 17.85 -5.84 -5.29
C LEU A 71 18.78 -5.43 -4.15
N ASP A 72 18.34 -4.52 -3.28
CA ASP A 72 19.16 -3.94 -2.22
C ASP A 72 18.78 -4.44 -0.82
N ASN A 73 17.81 -5.37 -0.72
CA ASN A 73 17.33 -5.96 0.53
C ASN A 73 16.84 -4.93 1.58
N LYS A 74 16.25 -3.82 1.11
CA LYS A 74 15.65 -2.78 1.96
C LYS A 74 14.26 -3.17 2.46
N LEU A 75 14.20 -4.23 3.27
CA LEU A 75 12.94 -4.81 3.78
C LEU A 75 12.15 -3.86 4.67
N GLU A 76 12.80 -2.84 5.25
CA GLU A 76 12.13 -1.77 6.00
C GLU A 76 11.13 -0.96 5.18
N LEU A 77 11.19 -1.04 3.85
CA LEU A 77 10.27 -0.37 2.94
C LEU A 77 8.98 -1.16 2.70
N LEU A 78 8.89 -2.42 3.16
CA LEU A 78 7.67 -3.23 3.08
C LEU A 78 6.54 -2.57 3.90
N GLN A 79 5.35 -2.59 3.33
CA GLN A 79 4.13 -2.13 4.01
C GLN A 79 3.46 -3.30 4.73
N ASP A 80 2.53 -2.99 5.64
CA ASP A 80 1.73 -4.02 6.29
C ASP A 80 0.92 -4.80 5.25
N GLY A 81 0.92 -6.12 5.38
CA GLY A 81 0.37 -7.04 4.37
C GLY A 81 1.37 -7.48 3.30
N GLU A 82 2.57 -6.91 3.26
CA GLU A 82 3.58 -7.33 2.29
C GLU A 82 4.71 -8.13 2.93
N TYR A 83 5.26 -9.07 2.14
CA TYR A 83 6.48 -9.77 2.49
C TYR A 83 7.22 -10.26 1.25
N VAL A 84 8.52 -10.57 1.37
CA VAL A 84 9.31 -11.10 0.26
C VAL A 84 9.34 -12.63 0.30
N LYS A 85 9.02 -13.27 -0.82
CA LYS A 85 9.13 -14.73 -0.99
C LYS A 85 9.62 -15.04 -2.38
N ALA A 86 10.63 -15.92 -2.49
CA ALA A 86 11.19 -16.36 -3.78
C ALA A 86 11.62 -15.22 -4.73
N GLY A 87 12.07 -14.09 -4.19
CA GLY A 87 12.50 -12.93 -5.00
C GLY A 87 11.37 -12.03 -5.48
N GLU A 88 10.15 -12.21 -4.98
CA GLU A 88 8.98 -11.39 -5.31
C GLU A 88 8.38 -10.79 -4.04
N ILE A 89 7.73 -9.63 -4.17
CA ILE A 89 6.91 -9.04 -3.12
C ILE A 89 5.52 -9.65 -3.21
N ILE A 90 5.13 -10.37 -2.17
CA ILE A 90 3.80 -10.95 -2.02
C ILE A 90 2.96 -10.00 -1.19
N VAL A 91 1.75 -9.72 -1.66
CA VAL A 91 0.74 -8.92 -0.95
C VAL A 91 -0.34 -9.86 -0.42
N VAL A 92 -0.64 -9.76 0.87
CA VAL A 92 -1.72 -10.46 1.55
C VAL A 92 -2.81 -9.46 1.85
N GLU A 93 -4.01 -9.69 1.34
CA GLU A 93 -5.15 -8.83 1.62
C GLU A 93 -5.71 -9.09 3.02
N ALA A 94 -6.01 -8.01 3.75
CA ALA A 94 -6.64 -8.10 5.05
C ALA A 94 -8.13 -8.41 4.90
N SER A 95 -8.60 -9.43 5.60
CA SER A 95 -10.03 -9.74 5.70
C SER A 95 -10.81 -8.52 6.22
N GLU A 96 -11.94 -8.22 5.57
CA GLU A 96 -12.88 -7.17 6.01
C GLU A 96 -13.53 -7.48 7.37
N LYS A 97 -13.49 -8.74 7.81
CA LYS A 97 -14.05 -9.18 9.10
C LYS A 97 -13.16 -8.83 10.30
N LEU A 98 -11.93 -8.38 10.06
CA LEU A 98 -11.02 -7.94 11.13
C LEU A 98 -11.44 -6.55 11.58
N ILE A 99 -11.75 -6.41 12.87
CA ILE A 99 -12.16 -5.14 13.46
C ILE A 99 -10.97 -4.17 13.50
N LYS A 100 -9.80 -4.66 13.89
CA LYS A 100 -8.55 -3.90 13.87
C LYS A 100 -7.46 -4.70 13.20
N LYS A 101 -7.12 -4.32 11.97
CA LYS A 101 -6.11 -5.00 11.15
C LYS A 101 -4.72 -4.76 11.72
N VAL A 102 -4.06 -5.82 12.17
CA VAL A 102 -2.67 -5.82 12.59
C VAL A 102 -1.91 -6.84 11.76
N TRP A 103 -0.78 -6.44 11.21
CA TRP A 103 0.05 -7.33 10.40
C TRP A 103 1.12 -8.00 11.25
N ASP A 104 1.09 -9.32 11.33
CA ASP A 104 2.20 -10.10 11.88
C ASP A 104 3.29 -10.24 10.80
N LYS A 105 4.39 -9.53 10.99
CA LYS A 105 5.53 -9.52 10.06
C LYS A 105 6.33 -10.83 10.06
N GLU A 106 6.25 -11.64 11.10
CA GLU A 106 6.99 -12.91 11.19
C GLU A 106 6.18 -14.05 10.57
N MET A 107 4.88 -14.09 10.88
CA MET A 107 3.97 -15.12 10.37
C MET A 107 3.40 -14.78 8.99
N HIS A 108 3.53 -13.53 8.55
CA HIS A 108 2.96 -12.99 7.32
C HIS A 108 1.44 -13.20 7.22
N ILE A 109 0.73 -12.92 8.32
CA ILE A 109 -0.73 -13.01 8.40
C ILE A 109 -1.33 -11.74 9.01
N TRP A 110 -2.57 -11.44 8.62
CA TRP A 110 -3.36 -10.41 9.29
C TRP A 110 -4.07 -10.98 10.51
N GLU A 111 -3.94 -10.28 11.62
CA GLU A 111 -4.59 -10.57 12.88
C GLU A 111 -5.59 -9.48 13.24
N ASP A 112 -6.53 -9.83 14.12
CA ASP A 112 -7.39 -8.83 14.73
C ASP A 112 -6.78 -8.35 16.03
N GLY A 113 -6.23 -7.14 16.03
CA GLY A 113 -5.67 -6.51 17.21
C GLY A 113 -6.69 -5.80 18.10
N ALA A 114 -7.99 -6.02 17.88
CA ALA A 114 -9.03 -5.42 18.70
C ALA A 114 -9.00 -5.98 20.11
N THR A 115 -9.13 -5.10 21.11
CA THR A 115 -9.23 -5.51 22.51
C THR A 115 -10.57 -6.19 22.78
N ARG A 116 -10.65 -6.91 23.90
CA ARG A 116 -11.90 -7.54 24.33
C ARG A 116 -13.02 -6.51 24.50
N GLU A 117 -12.70 -5.33 25.04
CA GLU A 117 -13.63 -4.22 25.22
C GLU A 117 -14.11 -3.66 23.87
N GLU A 118 -13.21 -3.46 22.90
CA GLU A 118 -13.54 -3.00 21.55
C GLU A 118 -14.48 -4.00 20.84
N LEU A 119 -14.19 -5.31 20.95
CA LEU A 119 -15.04 -6.36 20.38
C LEU A 119 -16.43 -6.41 21.04
N ILE A 120 -16.50 -6.24 22.36
CA ILE A 120 -17.77 -6.17 23.09
C ILE A 120 -18.59 -4.96 22.61
N GLU A 121 -17.96 -3.82 22.43
CA GLU A 121 -18.64 -2.60 21.99
C GLU A 121 -19.15 -2.73 20.54
N GLU A 122 -18.33 -3.26 19.63
CA GLU A 122 -18.75 -3.54 18.26
C GLU A 122 -19.93 -4.52 18.22
N ARG A 123 -19.89 -5.57 19.04
CA ARG A 123 -21.00 -6.53 19.15
C ARG A 123 -22.28 -5.86 19.63
N LYS A 124 -22.21 -4.94 20.62
CA LYS A 124 -23.39 -4.19 21.08
C LYS A 124 -23.97 -3.31 19.98
N ASN A 125 -23.12 -2.63 19.21
CA ASN A 125 -23.55 -1.77 18.10
C ASN A 125 -24.31 -2.57 17.05
N LYS A 126 -23.80 -3.74 16.64
CA LYS A 126 -24.49 -4.64 15.70
C LYS A 126 -25.82 -5.18 16.25
N ILE A 127 -25.90 -5.51 17.55
CA ILE A 127 -27.17 -5.91 18.18
C ILE A 127 -28.19 -4.77 18.15
N LEU A 128 -27.75 -3.53 18.37
CA LEU A 128 -28.63 -2.36 18.30
C LEU A 128 -29.13 -2.13 16.86
N GLU A 129 -28.27 -2.28 15.86
CA GLU A 129 -28.63 -2.22 14.45
C GLU A 129 -29.64 -3.31 14.06
N TYR A 130 -29.38 -4.56 14.45
CA TYR A 130 -30.30 -5.68 14.24
C TYR A 130 -31.68 -5.40 14.84
N LYS A 131 -31.72 -4.85 16.06
CA LYS A 131 -32.97 -4.48 16.72
C LYS A 131 -33.74 -3.43 15.92
N LYS A 132 -33.07 -2.38 15.45
CA LYS A 132 -33.70 -1.33 14.61
C LYS A 132 -34.27 -1.93 13.33
N LEU A 133 -33.49 -2.73 12.60
CA LEU A 133 -33.96 -3.38 11.37
C LEU A 133 -35.15 -4.32 11.62
N LYS A 134 -35.17 -5.00 12.77
CA LYS A 134 -36.29 -5.85 13.17
C LYS A 134 -37.56 -5.03 13.40
N ASP A 135 -37.45 -3.90 14.09
CA ASP A 135 -38.57 -2.99 14.34
C ASP A 135 -39.04 -2.35 13.02
N ASP A 136 -38.12 -1.86 12.18
CA ASP A 136 -38.41 -1.28 10.85
C ASP A 136 -39.11 -2.28 9.93
N LYS A 137 -38.63 -3.53 9.89
CA LYS A 137 -39.26 -4.60 9.11
C LYS A 137 -40.70 -4.83 9.56
N LYS A 138 -40.92 -4.90 10.88
CA LYS A 138 -42.25 -5.10 11.45
C LYS A 138 -43.18 -3.93 11.10
N ASP A 139 -42.73 -2.69 11.28
CA ASP A 139 -43.53 -1.50 10.96
C ASP A 139 -43.88 -1.45 9.46
N LEU A 140 -42.96 -1.85 8.59
CA LEU A 140 -43.18 -1.93 7.14
C LEU A 140 -44.20 -3.01 6.78
N GLU A 141 -44.12 -4.20 7.39
CA GLU A 141 -45.11 -5.28 7.22
C GLU A 141 -46.50 -4.82 7.69
N GLU A 142 -46.59 -4.17 8.86
CA GLU A 142 -47.84 -3.68 9.44
C GLU A 142 -48.44 -2.49 8.67
N SER A 143 -47.63 -1.74 7.92
CA SER A 143 -48.10 -0.60 7.12
C SER A 143 -49.05 -0.99 5.98
N GLY A 144 -48.99 -2.25 5.51
CA GLY A 144 -49.73 -2.73 4.34
C GLY A 144 -49.18 -2.23 2.99
N PHE A 145 -48.06 -1.50 2.97
CA PHE A 145 -47.41 -0.99 1.76
C PHE A 145 -46.10 -1.72 1.42
N SER A 146 -45.74 -2.76 2.18
CA SER A 146 -44.52 -3.54 1.95
C SER A 146 -44.56 -4.31 0.63
N SER A 147 -43.41 -4.38 -0.04
CA SER A 147 -43.17 -5.35 -1.12
C SER A 147 -42.40 -6.57 -0.63
N GLU A 148 -42.58 -7.72 -1.30
CA GLU A 148 -41.82 -8.95 -1.00
C GLU A 148 -40.30 -8.73 -1.11
N GLU A 149 -39.87 -7.92 -2.07
CA GLU A 149 -38.46 -7.58 -2.30
C GLU A 149 -37.86 -6.77 -1.14
N GLU A 150 -38.56 -5.74 -0.63
CA GLU A 150 -38.09 -4.96 0.52
C GLU A 150 -37.96 -5.82 1.79
N ILE A 151 -38.94 -6.69 2.03
CA ILE A 151 -38.93 -7.60 3.17
C ILE A 151 -37.80 -8.63 3.06
N LEU A 152 -37.53 -9.14 1.85
CA LEU A 152 -36.41 -10.03 1.60
C LEU A 152 -35.07 -9.34 1.86
N MET A 153 -34.87 -8.13 1.32
CA MET A 153 -33.64 -7.35 1.51
C MET A 153 -33.36 -7.04 2.99
N LEU A 154 -34.39 -6.71 3.78
CA LEU A 154 -34.25 -6.52 5.22
C LEU A 154 -33.89 -7.82 5.93
N SER A 155 -34.51 -8.93 5.53
CA SER A 155 -34.25 -10.25 6.12
C SER A 155 -32.82 -10.73 5.85
N GLU A 156 -32.30 -10.51 4.64
CA GLU A 156 -30.92 -10.84 4.28
C GLU A 156 -29.91 -10.01 5.09
N LYS A 157 -30.13 -8.70 5.23
CA LYS A 157 -29.30 -7.84 6.08
C LYS A 157 -29.30 -8.30 7.54
N MET A 158 -30.47 -8.64 8.08
CA MET A 158 -30.60 -9.16 9.43
C MET A 158 -29.84 -10.48 9.61
N ALA A 159 -29.91 -11.39 8.64
CA ALA A 159 -29.20 -12.68 8.68
C ALA A 159 -27.67 -12.48 8.67
N LEU A 160 -27.15 -11.55 7.86
CA LEU A 160 -25.73 -11.19 7.86
C LEU A 160 -25.29 -10.62 9.22
N LEU A 161 -26.08 -9.72 9.80
CA LEU A 161 -25.81 -9.19 11.15
C LEU A 161 -25.84 -10.27 12.22
N GLU A 162 -26.78 -11.21 12.15
CA GLU A 162 -26.85 -12.32 13.10
C GLU A 162 -25.58 -13.18 13.05
N VAL A 163 -25.09 -13.49 11.84
CA VAL A 163 -23.82 -14.19 11.65
C VAL A 163 -22.66 -13.41 12.27
N ASP A 164 -22.56 -12.11 12.03
CA ASP A 164 -21.51 -11.26 12.59
C ASP A 164 -21.56 -11.19 14.13
N ILE A 165 -22.76 -11.02 14.71
CA ILE A 165 -22.97 -10.94 16.16
C ILE A 165 -22.54 -12.25 16.83
N ASN A 166 -22.82 -13.39 16.21
CA ASN A 166 -22.44 -14.71 16.71
C ASN A 166 -20.93 -14.94 16.56
N ASN A 167 -20.33 -14.55 15.44
CA ASN A 167 -18.88 -14.62 15.24
C ASN A 167 -18.12 -13.79 16.28
N LEU A 168 -18.59 -12.55 16.56
CA LEU A 168 -18.03 -11.71 17.62
C LEU A 168 -18.21 -12.35 19.00
N ALA A 169 -19.35 -13.00 19.26
CA ALA A 169 -19.58 -13.70 20.53
C ALA A 169 -18.56 -14.81 20.77
N GLU A 170 -18.31 -15.66 19.77
CA GLU A 170 -17.31 -16.74 19.86
C GLU A 170 -15.89 -16.18 20.01
N LYS A 171 -15.58 -15.11 19.28
CA LYS A 171 -14.28 -14.43 19.40
C LYS A 171 -14.04 -13.86 20.80
N ILE A 172 -15.02 -13.19 21.39
CA ILE A 172 -14.92 -12.63 22.75
C ILE A 172 -14.76 -13.73 23.82
N LYS A 173 -15.32 -14.93 23.59
CA LYS A 173 -15.16 -16.08 24.50
C LYS A 173 -13.77 -16.71 24.40
N GLY A 174 -13.14 -16.64 23.23
CA GLY A 174 -11.82 -17.22 22.96
C GLY A 174 -10.63 -16.38 23.45
N LEU A 175 -10.88 -15.12 23.84
CA LEU A 175 -9.90 -14.20 24.45
C LEU A 175 -9.96 -14.28 25.98
#